data_AF-A0A2N7IGW8-F1
#
_entry.id   AF-A0A2N7IGW8-F1
#
_cell.length_a   1.000
_cell.length_b   1.000
_cell.length_c   1.000
_cell.angle_alpha   90.00
_cell.angle_beta   90.00
_cell.angle_gamma   90.00
#
_symmetry.space_group_name_H-M   'P 1'
#
loop_
_entity.id
_entity.type
_entity.pdbx_description
1 polymer ?
#
loop_
_entity_poly.entity_id
_entity_poly.type
_entity_poly.pdbx_seq_one_letter_code
_entity_poly.pdbx_strand_id
1 'polypeptide(L)'
;MLTKTSHQLTTLKADLAKTIQKLNSEKQPLTSLNKNIRSVEQDLRSAIHLKKNYVSRPYAVASDIKNFEGTVRLKEVKKGQWEFRGESHSKLKCFGNLHVGRHKKEVEAARAVINPVFSDASLQEPKAIDSSKLNEYIQLRENTISALNSSVNDSKVELDKKKRLINEINNQVSKLERKQKATQDKIKSTRDGLVAIYSTNHGAKGINNRVRHDYGCVLKTEPSASIRQGASIEWNRAHKDSPFIMSSKEDLDNAVKALHHGAKEAVEFMFDGQKKDTFGIQYRGSMFKPQEGVGALKQGDRFQIGFIMSCDTNEKMANKYASRKYHSDSDTANRGQQPAVYIIEGTPFNIGAGDTGENERNYKPGSQFVVRSVVKRGETTYFKLKEARPIPVKDVNHTVYR
;
A
#
# COMPACT_ATOMS: atom_id res chain seq x y z
N MET A 1 14.96 7.24 -4.48
CA MET A 1 13.98 6.52 -5.34
C MET A 1 12.80 5.95 -4.56
N LEU A 2 13.01 5.26 -3.43
CA LEU A 2 11.92 4.68 -2.64
C LEU A 2 10.87 5.71 -2.16
N THR A 3 11.31 6.90 -1.74
CA THR A 3 10.41 7.96 -1.22
C THR A 3 9.40 8.45 -2.26
N LYS A 4 9.82 8.64 -3.52
CA LYS A 4 8.94 9.07 -4.61
C LYS A 4 7.92 7.99 -4.97
N THR A 5 8.34 6.74 -5.09
CA THR A 5 7.44 5.60 -5.37
C THR A 5 6.46 5.35 -4.23
N SER A 6 6.92 5.43 -2.96
CA SER A 6 6.05 5.30 -1.79
C SER A 6 4.98 6.39 -1.75
N HIS A 7 5.33 7.65 -2.02
CA HIS A 7 4.38 8.75 -2.01
C HIS A 7 3.31 8.61 -3.11
N GLN A 8 3.73 8.21 -4.31
CA GLN A 8 2.80 7.90 -5.42
C GLN A 8 1.83 6.76 -5.05
N LEU A 9 2.34 5.70 -4.40
CA LEU A 9 1.52 4.58 -3.97
C LEU A 9 0.48 4.99 -2.92
N THR A 10 0.88 5.79 -1.92
CA THR A 10 -0.03 6.32 -0.90
C THR A 10 -1.15 7.15 -1.52
N THR A 11 -0.80 8.02 -2.49
CA THR A 11 -1.77 8.88 -3.18
C THR A 11 -2.78 8.05 -3.98
N LEU A 12 -2.30 7.10 -4.78
CA LEU A 12 -3.17 6.21 -5.57
C LEU A 12 -4.08 5.33 -4.70
N LYS A 13 -3.58 4.84 -3.55
CA LYS A 13 -4.41 4.09 -2.59
C LYS A 13 -5.52 4.97 -2.00
N ALA A 14 -5.24 6.23 -1.70
CA ALA A 14 -6.23 7.18 -1.23
C ALA A 14 -7.30 7.49 -2.31
N ASP A 15 -6.87 7.68 -3.55
CA ASP A 15 -7.78 7.94 -4.68
C ASP A 15 -8.65 6.72 -5.03
N LEU A 16 -8.09 5.51 -4.91
CA LEU A 16 -8.83 4.26 -5.03
C LEU A 16 -9.93 4.17 -3.95
N ALA A 17 -9.60 4.46 -2.70
CA ALA A 17 -10.56 4.44 -1.59
C ALA A 17 -11.70 5.45 -1.81
N LYS A 18 -11.39 6.68 -2.23
CA LYS A 18 -12.39 7.71 -2.58
C LYS A 18 -13.29 7.26 -3.74
N THR A 19 -12.72 6.61 -4.75
CA THR A 19 -13.46 6.15 -5.94
C THR A 19 -14.40 5.00 -5.60
N ILE A 20 -13.96 4.05 -4.75
CA ILE A 20 -14.80 2.96 -4.23
C ILE A 20 -15.95 3.52 -3.39
N GLN A 21 -15.69 4.52 -2.54
CA GLN A 21 -16.73 5.17 -1.74
C GLN A 21 -17.80 5.81 -2.63
N LYS A 22 -17.39 6.56 -3.67
CA LYS A 22 -18.31 7.16 -4.66
C LYS A 22 -19.13 6.12 -5.43
N LEU A 23 -18.52 4.98 -5.81
CA LEU A 23 -19.23 3.89 -6.47
C LEU A 23 -20.32 3.30 -5.56
N ASN A 24 -20.03 3.14 -4.26
CA ASN A 24 -20.98 2.58 -3.31
C ASN A 24 -22.16 3.53 -3.04
N SER A 25 -21.94 4.85 -2.98
CA SER A 25 -23.01 5.83 -2.82
C SER A 25 -23.97 5.87 -4.02
N GLU A 26 -23.50 5.55 -5.23
CA GLU A 26 -24.31 5.61 -6.46
C GLU A 26 -25.09 4.32 -6.77
N LYS A 27 -24.75 3.20 -6.13
CA LYS A 27 -25.54 1.96 -6.22
C LYS A 27 -26.91 2.07 -5.54
N GLN A 28 -27.04 2.90 -4.51
CA GLN A 28 -28.29 3.07 -3.76
C GLN A 28 -29.40 3.75 -4.59
N PRO A 29 -29.14 4.87 -5.29
CA PRO A 29 -30.10 5.48 -6.22
C PRO A 29 -30.60 4.52 -7.31
N LEU A 30 -29.70 3.70 -7.89
CA LEU A 30 -30.06 2.74 -8.94
C LEU A 30 -31.05 1.67 -8.47
N THR A 31 -30.91 1.24 -7.21
CA THR A 31 -31.81 0.25 -6.60
C THR A 31 -33.21 0.84 -6.38
N SER A 32 -33.27 2.11 -5.97
CA SER A 32 -34.52 2.86 -5.80
C SER A 32 -35.20 3.14 -7.13
N LEU A 33 -34.44 3.50 -8.18
CA LEU A 33 -34.95 3.74 -9.53
C LEU A 33 -35.58 2.48 -10.14
N ASN A 34 -34.92 1.32 -9.98
CA ASN A 34 -35.47 0.02 -10.43
C ASN A 34 -36.75 -0.38 -9.68
N LYS A 35 -36.85 -0.05 -8.38
CA LYS A 35 -38.07 -0.27 -7.60
C LYS A 35 -39.22 0.62 -8.10
N ASN A 36 -38.93 1.88 -8.40
CA ASN A 36 -39.89 2.81 -8.97
C ASN A 36 -40.39 2.34 -10.34
N ILE A 37 -39.49 1.87 -11.23
CA ILE A 37 -39.89 1.31 -12.54
C ILE A 37 -40.85 0.14 -12.37
N ARG A 38 -40.55 -0.82 -11.49
CA ARG A 38 -41.45 -1.97 -11.22
C ARG A 38 -42.83 -1.53 -10.72
N SER A 39 -42.88 -0.51 -9.88
CA SER A 39 -44.14 0.08 -9.41
C SER A 39 -44.95 0.67 -10.57
N VAL A 40 -44.30 1.47 -11.42
CA VAL A 40 -44.96 2.11 -12.58
C VAL A 40 -45.37 1.08 -13.64
N GLU A 41 -44.59 0.01 -13.84
CA GLU A 41 -44.96 -1.13 -14.70
C GLU A 41 -46.19 -1.87 -14.19
N GLN A 42 -46.32 -2.04 -12.87
CA GLN A 42 -47.50 -2.65 -12.25
C GLN A 42 -48.74 -1.77 -12.43
N ASP A 43 -48.61 -0.46 -12.28
CA ASP A 43 -49.68 0.50 -12.53
C ASP A 43 -50.11 0.49 -14.01
N LEU A 44 -49.14 0.44 -14.94
CA LEU A 44 -49.40 0.36 -16.37
C LEU A 44 -50.13 -0.93 -16.74
N ARG A 45 -49.69 -2.09 -16.24
CA ARG A 45 -50.36 -3.38 -16.46
C ARG A 45 -51.81 -3.36 -15.96
N SER A 46 -52.02 -2.75 -14.80
CA SER A 46 -53.36 -2.60 -14.21
C SER A 46 -54.25 -1.72 -15.08
N ALA A 47 -53.74 -0.59 -15.57
CA ALA A 47 -54.47 0.31 -16.47
C ALA A 47 -54.81 -0.33 -17.82
N ILE A 48 -53.86 -1.05 -18.45
CA ILE A 48 -54.08 -1.79 -19.70
C ILE A 48 -55.13 -2.88 -19.52
N HIS A 49 -55.06 -3.63 -18.41
CA HIS A 49 -56.05 -4.66 -18.09
C HIS A 49 -57.45 -4.05 -17.92
N LEU A 50 -57.55 -2.92 -17.22
CA LEU A 50 -58.79 -2.19 -17.01
C LEU A 50 -59.37 -1.69 -18.34
N LYS A 51 -58.52 -1.11 -19.21
CA LYS A 51 -58.89 -0.71 -20.58
C LYS A 51 -59.39 -1.91 -21.40
N LYS A 52 -58.69 -3.04 -21.38
CA LYS A 52 -59.10 -4.25 -22.10
C LYS A 52 -60.49 -4.70 -21.66
N ASN A 53 -60.77 -4.73 -20.36
CA ASN A 53 -62.07 -5.13 -19.84
C ASN A 53 -63.18 -4.09 -20.13
N TYR A 54 -62.83 -2.81 -20.23
CA TYR A 54 -63.77 -1.72 -20.51
C TYR A 54 -64.09 -1.60 -22.02
N VAL A 55 -63.07 -1.68 -22.89
CA VAL A 55 -63.20 -1.55 -24.36
C VAL A 55 -63.69 -2.84 -25.02
N SER A 56 -63.42 -4.02 -24.44
CA SER A 56 -64.02 -5.30 -24.91
C SER A 56 -65.51 -5.43 -24.62
N ARG A 57 -66.10 -4.44 -23.94
CA ARG A 57 -67.54 -4.26 -23.84
C ARG A 57 -67.92 -2.95 -24.50
N PRO A 58 -67.88 -2.87 -25.85
CA PRO A 58 -68.80 -1.95 -26.50
C PRO A 58 -70.20 -2.38 -26.07
N TYR A 59 -71.14 -1.46 -26.11
CA TYR A 59 -72.56 -1.67 -25.86
C TYR A 59 -73.19 -2.75 -26.78
N ALA A 60 -72.84 -4.03 -26.62
CA ALA A 60 -73.86 -5.03 -26.45
C ALA A 60 -74.20 -4.94 -24.97
N VAL A 61 -75.46 -4.65 -24.64
CA VAL A 61 -75.97 -5.02 -23.33
C VAL A 61 -75.84 -6.54 -23.28
N ALA A 62 -74.66 -7.02 -22.86
CA ALA A 62 -74.43 -8.43 -22.70
C ALA A 62 -75.43 -8.83 -21.64
N SER A 63 -76.36 -9.68 -22.02
CA SER A 63 -77.34 -10.23 -21.10
C SER A 63 -76.66 -10.92 -19.91
N ASP A 64 -75.33 -11.13 -19.91
CA ASP A 64 -74.56 -11.84 -18.88
C ASP A 64 -73.17 -11.21 -18.62
N ILE A 65 -72.83 -10.89 -17.36
CA ILE A 65 -71.49 -10.44 -16.92
C ILE A 65 -70.70 -11.59 -16.30
N LYS A 66 -69.48 -11.88 -16.80
CA LYS A 66 -68.61 -13.00 -16.33
C LYS A 66 -67.37 -12.56 -15.52
N ASN A 67 -66.84 -13.43 -14.65
CA ASN A 67 -65.57 -13.22 -13.90
C ASN A 67 -64.32 -13.66 -14.71
N PHE A 68 -63.11 -13.53 -14.12
CA PHE A 68 -61.82 -13.89 -14.76
C PHE A 68 -61.68 -15.37 -15.14
N GLU A 69 -62.52 -16.24 -14.57
CA GLU A 69 -62.60 -17.69 -14.86
C GLU A 69 -63.70 -18.02 -15.87
N GLY A 70 -64.49 -17.04 -16.32
CA GLY A 70 -65.53 -17.20 -17.35
C GLY A 70 -66.95 -17.50 -16.85
N THR A 71 -67.22 -17.45 -15.54
CA THR A 71 -68.54 -17.77 -14.94
C THR A 71 -69.48 -16.55 -14.93
N VAL A 72 -70.75 -16.72 -15.35
CA VAL A 72 -71.79 -15.66 -15.35
C VAL A 72 -72.21 -15.30 -13.93
N ARG A 73 -72.32 -14.01 -13.63
CA ARG A 73 -72.59 -13.43 -12.30
C ARG A 73 -73.82 -12.54 -12.27
N LEU A 74 -74.11 -11.80 -13.33
CA LEU A 74 -75.26 -10.89 -13.43
C LEU A 74 -75.91 -11.09 -14.79
N LYS A 75 -77.23 -11.34 -14.79
CA LYS A 75 -78.04 -11.49 -15.99
C LYS A 75 -79.07 -10.37 -16.09
N GLU A 76 -79.16 -9.71 -17.25
CA GLU A 76 -80.22 -8.73 -17.48
C GLU A 76 -81.51 -9.47 -17.81
N VAL A 77 -82.55 -9.28 -16.98
CA VAL A 77 -83.85 -9.95 -17.16
C VAL A 77 -84.87 -9.05 -17.84
N LYS A 78 -84.72 -7.71 -17.72
CA LYS A 78 -85.44 -6.68 -18.47
C LYS A 78 -84.54 -5.46 -18.61
N LYS A 79 -84.75 -4.64 -19.64
CA LYS A 79 -83.93 -3.44 -19.93
C LYS A 79 -83.73 -2.57 -18.66
N GLY A 80 -82.52 -2.55 -18.11
CA GLY A 80 -82.15 -1.82 -16.89
C GLY A 80 -82.37 -2.56 -15.55
N GLN A 81 -82.93 -3.77 -15.55
CA GLN A 81 -83.14 -4.62 -14.36
C GLN A 81 -82.24 -5.87 -14.44
N TRP A 82 -81.41 -6.04 -13.41
CA TRP A 82 -80.37 -7.07 -13.35
C TRP A 82 -80.64 -8.03 -12.19
N GLU A 83 -80.58 -9.34 -12.48
CA GLU A 83 -80.66 -10.41 -11.49
C GLU A 83 -79.32 -11.13 -11.36
N PHE A 84 -78.91 -11.45 -10.13
CA PHE A 84 -77.74 -12.29 -9.90
C PHE A 84 -78.10 -13.76 -10.14
N ARG A 85 -77.49 -14.38 -11.15
CA ARG A 85 -77.55 -15.83 -11.34
C ARG A 85 -76.17 -16.41 -11.10
N GLY A 86 -75.96 -16.93 -9.89
CA GLY A 86 -74.82 -17.78 -9.60
C GLY A 86 -75.14 -19.19 -10.01
N GLU A 87 -74.81 -19.60 -11.24
CA GLU A 87 -74.59 -21.02 -11.47
C GLU A 87 -73.23 -21.38 -10.89
N SER A 88 -73.24 -21.67 -9.59
CA SER A 88 -72.24 -22.55 -8.99
C SER A 88 -72.50 -23.94 -9.55
N HIS A 89 -71.56 -24.51 -10.29
CA HIS A 89 -71.45 -25.97 -10.32
C HIS A 89 -70.92 -26.45 -8.96
N SER A 90 -71.75 -26.32 -7.93
CA SER A 90 -71.65 -27.09 -6.69
C SER A 90 -73.07 -27.31 -6.15
N LYS A 91 -73.44 -28.58 -6.00
CA LYS A 91 -74.76 -29.06 -5.58
C LYS A 91 -75.05 -28.84 -4.08
N LEU A 92 -74.66 -27.71 -3.48
CA LEU A 92 -74.86 -27.49 -2.04
C LEU A 92 -75.40 -26.08 -1.75
N LYS A 93 -76.73 -26.01 -1.60
CA LYS A 93 -77.51 -24.86 -1.13
C LYS A 93 -77.31 -24.65 0.38
N CYS A 94 -76.23 -24.02 0.83
CA CYS A 94 -76.14 -23.68 2.26
C CYS A 94 -75.16 -22.58 2.68
N PHE A 95 -74.73 -21.61 1.85
CA PHE A 95 -73.92 -20.47 2.36
C PHE A 95 -74.16 -19.14 1.62
N GLY A 96 -75.32 -18.51 1.84
CA GLY A 96 -75.66 -17.22 1.24
C GLY A 96 -74.87 -16.01 1.79
N ASN A 97 -74.40 -16.07 3.04
CA ASN A 97 -73.83 -14.90 3.73
C ASN A 97 -72.29 -14.79 3.69
N LEU A 98 -71.56 -15.82 3.25
CA LEU A 98 -70.10 -15.79 3.13
C LEU A 98 -69.61 -15.10 1.83
N HIS A 99 -70.45 -15.02 0.80
CA HIS A 99 -70.07 -14.48 -0.50
C HIS A 99 -70.16 -12.94 -0.58
N VAL A 100 -71.05 -12.31 0.18
CA VAL A 100 -71.21 -10.84 0.20
C VAL A 100 -69.95 -10.14 0.75
N GLY A 101 -69.31 -10.71 1.78
CA GLY A 101 -68.10 -10.15 2.40
C GLY A 101 -66.83 -10.26 1.54
N ARG A 102 -66.73 -11.28 0.68
CA ARG A 102 -65.60 -11.47 -0.25
C ARG A 102 -65.69 -10.50 -1.43
N HIS A 103 -66.92 -10.26 -1.92
CA HIS A 103 -67.20 -9.30 -3.00
C HIS A 103 -66.99 -7.84 -2.61
N LYS A 104 -67.27 -7.47 -1.35
CA LYS A 104 -67.01 -6.12 -0.84
C LYS A 104 -65.51 -5.80 -0.84
N LYS A 105 -64.66 -6.75 -0.43
CA LYS A 105 -63.19 -6.60 -0.41
C LYS A 105 -62.56 -6.49 -1.80
N GLU A 106 -63.09 -7.22 -2.79
CA GLU A 106 -62.60 -7.15 -4.18
C GLU A 106 -62.97 -5.83 -4.86
N VAL A 107 -64.17 -5.31 -4.59
CA VAL A 107 -64.61 -3.97 -5.04
C VAL A 107 -63.84 -2.86 -4.32
N GLU A 108 -63.60 -2.99 -3.02
CA GLU A 108 -62.77 -2.05 -2.24
C GLU A 108 -61.31 -2.06 -2.72
N ALA A 109 -60.75 -3.22 -3.08
CA ALA A 109 -59.40 -3.32 -3.66
C ALA A 109 -59.32 -2.67 -5.05
N ALA A 110 -60.32 -2.88 -5.92
CA ALA A 110 -60.40 -2.20 -7.20
C ALA A 110 -60.56 -0.67 -7.04
N ARG A 111 -61.40 -0.23 -6.10
CA ARG A 111 -61.55 1.20 -5.75
C ARG A 111 -60.27 1.81 -5.17
N ALA A 112 -59.54 1.08 -4.33
CA ALA A 112 -58.27 1.55 -3.75
C ALA A 112 -57.16 1.74 -4.81
N VAL A 113 -57.20 0.98 -5.91
CA VAL A 113 -56.29 1.15 -7.06
C VAL A 113 -56.73 2.29 -7.98
N ILE A 114 -58.05 2.54 -8.09
CA ILE A 114 -58.63 3.53 -8.99
C ILE A 114 -58.71 4.93 -8.36
N ASN A 115 -59.05 5.05 -7.08
CA ASN A 115 -59.29 6.33 -6.43
C ASN A 115 -58.09 7.30 -6.41
N PRO A 116 -56.83 6.86 -6.22
CA PRO A 116 -55.67 7.75 -6.30
C PRO A 116 -55.51 8.42 -7.68
N VAL A 117 -55.99 7.76 -8.75
CA VAL A 117 -55.95 8.28 -10.13
C VAL A 117 -56.92 9.45 -10.32
N PHE A 118 -57.97 9.54 -9.51
CA PHE A 118 -59.00 10.59 -9.61
C PHE A 118 -58.86 11.68 -8.54
N SER A 119 -58.20 11.40 -7.41
CA SER A 119 -58.01 12.36 -6.32
C SER A 119 -57.00 13.47 -6.63
N ASP A 120 -55.92 13.19 -7.38
CA ASP A 120 -54.93 14.22 -7.76
C ASP A 120 -55.46 15.19 -8.83
N ALA A 121 -56.57 14.85 -9.49
CA ALA A 121 -57.15 15.63 -10.58
C ALA A 121 -58.36 16.49 -10.17
N SER A 122 -58.74 16.53 -8.88
CA SER A 122 -59.93 17.25 -8.41
C SER A 122 -61.25 16.82 -9.08
N LEU A 123 -61.40 15.56 -9.46
CA LEU A 123 -62.58 15.06 -10.18
C LEU A 123 -63.54 14.30 -9.25
N GLN A 124 -64.84 14.62 -9.28
CA GLN A 124 -65.89 13.87 -8.58
C GLN A 124 -65.97 12.41 -9.05
N GLU A 125 -66.42 11.51 -8.16
CA GLU A 125 -66.61 10.07 -8.42
C GLU A 125 -67.26 9.82 -9.81
N PRO A 126 -66.60 9.12 -10.75
CA PRO A 126 -67.11 9.03 -12.11
C PRO A 126 -68.31 8.08 -12.17
N LYS A 127 -69.47 8.57 -12.64
CA LYS A 127 -70.60 7.71 -13.04
C LYS A 127 -70.33 6.97 -14.37
N ALA A 128 -69.29 7.34 -15.13
CA ALA A 128 -68.75 6.61 -16.27
C ALA A 128 -67.26 6.96 -16.44
N ILE A 129 -66.41 5.97 -16.74
CA ILE A 129 -64.97 6.16 -16.97
C ILE A 129 -64.77 6.49 -18.45
N ASP A 130 -64.32 7.71 -18.74
CA ASP A 130 -64.02 8.16 -20.10
C ASP A 130 -62.76 7.44 -20.64
N SER A 131 -62.91 6.72 -21.74
CA SER A 131 -61.84 5.92 -22.35
C SER A 131 -60.69 6.79 -22.87
N SER A 132 -60.94 8.07 -23.18
CA SER A 132 -59.91 9.02 -23.58
C SER A 132 -58.93 9.33 -22.44
N LYS A 133 -59.44 9.57 -21.22
CA LYS A 133 -58.63 9.81 -20.02
C LYS A 133 -57.78 8.60 -19.62
N LEU A 134 -58.29 7.39 -19.85
CA LEU A 134 -57.52 6.16 -19.63
C LEU A 134 -56.38 5.99 -20.64
N ASN A 135 -56.58 6.42 -21.89
CA ASN A 135 -55.50 6.45 -22.90
C ASN A 135 -54.41 7.47 -22.52
N GLU A 136 -54.80 8.66 -22.08
CA GLU A 136 -53.85 9.67 -21.58
C GLU A 136 -53.04 9.16 -20.39
N TYR A 137 -53.68 8.46 -19.44
CA TYR A 137 -52.99 7.85 -18.30
C TYR A 137 -52.02 6.74 -18.72
N ILE A 138 -52.41 5.86 -19.65
CA ILE A 138 -51.53 4.82 -20.20
C ILE A 138 -50.33 5.47 -20.89
N GLN A 139 -50.55 6.45 -21.76
CA GLN A 139 -49.48 7.17 -22.45
C GLN A 139 -48.54 7.88 -21.47
N LEU A 140 -49.07 8.50 -20.41
CA LEU A 140 -48.29 9.15 -19.36
C LEU A 140 -47.39 8.13 -18.64
N ARG A 141 -47.92 6.94 -18.31
CA ARG A 141 -47.15 5.88 -17.65
C ARG A 141 -46.10 5.26 -18.57
N GLU A 142 -46.40 5.06 -19.85
CA GLU A 142 -45.44 4.61 -20.86
C GLU A 142 -44.29 5.62 -21.05
N ASN A 143 -44.61 6.92 -21.11
CA ASN A 143 -43.62 8.01 -21.18
C ASN A 143 -42.77 8.05 -19.89
N THR A 144 -43.38 7.86 -18.72
CA THR A 144 -42.68 7.81 -17.42
C THR A 144 -41.72 6.62 -17.35
N ILE A 145 -42.14 5.42 -17.78
CA ILE A 145 -41.27 4.24 -17.85
C ILE A 145 -40.11 4.48 -18.81
N SER A 146 -40.38 5.08 -19.97
CA SER A 146 -39.35 5.41 -20.96
C SER A 146 -38.30 6.39 -20.40
N ALA A 147 -38.74 7.45 -19.72
CA ALA A 147 -37.85 8.41 -19.06
C ALA A 147 -37.02 7.76 -17.93
N LEU A 148 -37.65 6.94 -17.08
CA LEU A 148 -36.96 6.22 -16.01
C LEU A 148 -35.94 5.21 -16.57
N ASN A 149 -36.27 4.49 -17.65
CA ASN A 149 -35.36 3.56 -18.31
C ASN A 149 -34.14 4.28 -18.93
N SER A 150 -34.33 5.48 -19.50
CA SER A 150 -33.21 6.31 -19.95
C SER A 150 -32.28 6.67 -18.79
N SER A 151 -32.84 7.10 -17.66
CA SER A 151 -32.07 7.42 -16.45
C SER A 151 -31.33 6.23 -15.85
N VAL A 152 -31.91 5.01 -15.91
CA VAL A 152 -31.20 3.75 -15.56
C VAL A 152 -29.99 3.54 -16.48
N ASN A 153 -30.17 3.72 -17.79
CA ASN A 153 -29.11 3.49 -18.76
C ASN A 153 -27.95 4.47 -18.58
N ASP A 154 -28.24 5.77 -18.38
CA ASP A 154 -27.21 6.78 -18.10
C ASP A 154 -26.45 6.45 -16.81
N SER A 155 -27.18 6.07 -15.76
CA SER A 155 -26.58 5.67 -14.47
C SER A 155 -25.73 4.40 -14.58
N LYS A 156 -26.12 3.43 -15.42
CA LYS A 156 -25.32 2.23 -15.73
C LYS A 156 -24.04 2.59 -16.47
N VAL A 157 -24.11 3.49 -17.45
CA VAL A 157 -22.93 3.98 -18.19
C VAL A 157 -21.92 4.64 -17.25
N GLU A 158 -22.38 5.50 -16.34
CA GLU A 158 -21.51 6.14 -15.34
C GLU A 158 -20.93 5.12 -14.34
N LEU A 159 -21.73 4.15 -13.90
CA LEU A 159 -21.26 3.06 -13.03
C LEU A 159 -20.15 2.24 -13.73
N ASP A 160 -20.31 1.92 -15.01
CA ASP A 160 -19.34 1.16 -15.77
C ASP A 160 -18.07 1.95 -16.08
N LYS A 161 -18.16 3.27 -16.32
CA LYS A 161 -16.99 4.16 -16.38
C LYS A 161 -16.20 4.13 -15.06
N LYS A 162 -16.88 4.17 -13.91
CA LYS A 162 -16.23 4.09 -12.59
C LYS A 162 -15.59 2.74 -12.31
N LYS A 163 -16.23 1.63 -12.70
CA LYS A 163 -15.61 0.29 -12.63
C LYS A 163 -14.34 0.22 -13.47
N ARG A 164 -14.34 0.77 -14.69
CA ARG A 164 -13.14 0.84 -15.55
C ARG A 164 -12.03 1.64 -14.87
N LEU A 165 -12.34 2.81 -14.32
CA LEU A 165 -11.38 3.63 -13.59
C LEU A 165 -10.79 2.91 -12.36
N ILE A 166 -11.63 2.19 -11.59
CA ILE A 166 -11.17 1.37 -10.46
C ILE A 166 -10.18 0.29 -10.94
N ASN A 167 -10.49 -0.42 -12.03
CA ASN A 167 -9.61 -1.43 -12.60
C ASN A 167 -8.27 -0.83 -13.06
N GLU A 168 -8.31 0.35 -13.67
CA GLU A 168 -7.10 1.06 -14.09
C GLU A 168 -6.23 1.46 -12.90
N ILE A 169 -6.82 2.08 -11.87
CA ILE A 169 -6.10 2.46 -10.64
C ILE A 169 -5.52 1.22 -9.95
N ASN A 170 -6.29 0.12 -9.85
CA ASN A 170 -5.81 -1.14 -9.28
C ASN A 170 -4.60 -1.72 -10.04
N ASN A 171 -4.64 -1.67 -11.38
CA ASN A 171 -3.52 -2.10 -12.22
C ASN A 171 -2.27 -1.23 -12.00
N GLN A 172 -2.44 0.09 -11.86
CA GLN A 172 -1.34 1.01 -11.57
C GLN A 172 -0.75 0.77 -10.17
N VAL A 173 -1.59 0.58 -9.15
CA VAL A 173 -1.18 0.22 -7.79
C VAL A 173 -0.36 -1.07 -7.80
N SER A 174 -0.86 -2.13 -8.45
CA SER A 174 -0.16 -3.41 -8.55
C SER A 174 1.20 -3.30 -9.22
N LYS A 175 1.33 -2.49 -10.29
CA LYS A 175 2.62 -2.23 -10.96
C LYS A 175 3.60 -1.50 -10.04
N LEU A 176 3.13 -0.50 -9.29
CA LEU A 176 3.97 0.27 -8.37
C LEU A 176 4.42 -0.56 -7.16
N GLU A 177 3.55 -1.43 -6.62
CA GLU A 177 3.91 -2.35 -5.53
C GLU A 177 5.00 -3.32 -5.97
N ARG A 178 4.88 -3.90 -7.17
CA ARG A 178 5.93 -4.76 -7.74
C ARG A 178 7.25 -4.01 -7.91
N LYS A 179 7.20 -2.76 -8.40
CA LYS A 179 8.39 -1.91 -8.56
C LYS A 179 9.03 -1.53 -7.21
N GLN A 180 8.21 -1.22 -6.21
CA GLN A 180 8.68 -0.92 -4.85
C GLN A 180 9.36 -2.14 -4.23
N LYS A 181 8.73 -3.31 -4.31
CA LYS A 181 9.30 -4.58 -3.85
C LYS A 181 10.63 -4.89 -4.53
N ALA A 182 10.67 -4.85 -5.87
CA ALA A 182 11.91 -5.07 -6.61
C ALA A 182 13.02 -4.08 -6.24
N THR A 183 12.67 -2.83 -5.92
CA THR A 183 13.64 -1.81 -5.45
C THR A 183 14.15 -2.16 -4.05
N GLN A 184 13.27 -2.58 -3.14
CA GLN A 184 13.64 -3.02 -1.79
C GLN A 184 14.53 -4.27 -1.83
N ASP A 185 14.16 -5.26 -2.66
CA ASP A 185 14.93 -6.48 -2.85
C ASP A 185 16.33 -6.15 -3.40
N LYS A 186 16.43 -5.23 -4.36
CA LYS A 186 17.72 -4.76 -4.89
C LYS A 186 18.57 -4.02 -3.85
N ILE A 187 17.96 -3.16 -3.02
CA ILE A 187 18.66 -2.47 -1.92
C ILE A 187 19.22 -3.49 -0.94
N LYS A 188 18.39 -4.45 -0.51
CA LYS A 188 18.79 -5.52 0.39
C LYS A 188 19.93 -6.34 -0.23
N SER A 189 19.78 -6.80 -1.47
CA SER A 189 20.79 -7.57 -2.21
C SER A 189 22.13 -6.82 -2.29
N THR A 190 22.09 -5.52 -2.65
CA THR A 190 23.29 -4.68 -2.73
C THR A 190 23.96 -4.56 -1.37
N ARG A 191 23.18 -4.33 -0.31
CA ARG A 191 23.68 -4.22 1.07
C ARG A 191 24.30 -5.53 1.54
N ASP A 192 23.61 -6.64 1.37
CA ASP A 192 24.06 -7.96 1.82
C ASP A 192 25.38 -8.33 1.12
N GLY A 193 25.53 -8.02 -0.18
CA GLY A 193 26.78 -8.18 -0.91
C GLY A 193 27.91 -7.25 -0.43
N LEU A 194 27.62 -5.98 -0.14
CA LEU A 194 28.60 -5.02 0.37
C LEU A 194 29.09 -5.40 1.77
N VAL A 195 28.18 -5.80 2.65
CA VAL A 195 28.49 -6.28 4.01
C VAL A 195 29.36 -7.54 3.92
N ALA A 196 29.00 -8.51 3.08
CA ALA A 196 29.78 -9.72 2.89
C ALA A 196 31.21 -9.44 2.40
N ILE A 197 31.39 -8.49 1.46
CA ILE A 197 32.73 -8.04 1.05
C ILE A 197 33.45 -7.38 2.23
N TYR A 198 32.78 -6.45 2.93
CA TYR A 198 33.37 -5.69 4.03
C TYR A 198 33.77 -6.56 5.23
N SER A 199 33.11 -7.70 5.46
CA SER A 199 33.48 -8.66 6.52
C SER A 199 34.85 -9.33 6.33
N THR A 200 35.51 -9.15 5.18
CA THR A 200 36.87 -9.63 4.94
C THR A 200 37.89 -8.51 5.14
N ASN A 201 39.11 -8.81 5.57
CA ASN A 201 40.12 -7.76 5.76
C ASN A 201 40.45 -7.05 4.44
N HIS A 202 40.54 -7.80 3.34
CA HIS A 202 40.77 -7.25 2.01
C HIS A 202 39.62 -6.32 1.59
N GLY A 203 38.37 -6.74 1.78
CA GLY A 203 37.21 -5.92 1.44
C GLY A 203 37.07 -4.68 2.32
N ALA A 204 37.25 -4.80 3.65
CA ALA A 204 37.26 -3.67 4.58
C ALA A 204 38.35 -2.65 4.20
N LYS A 205 39.56 -3.11 3.86
CA LYS A 205 40.66 -2.25 3.39
C LYS A 205 40.30 -1.55 2.08
N GLY A 206 39.81 -2.29 1.08
CA GLY A 206 39.45 -1.77 -0.23
C GLY A 206 38.35 -0.72 -0.17
N ILE A 207 37.28 -1.00 0.58
CA ILE A 207 36.15 -0.07 0.77
C ILE A 207 36.61 1.16 1.55
N ASN A 208 37.29 1.00 2.70
CA ASN A 208 37.74 2.14 3.48
C ASN A 208 38.77 3.00 2.75
N ASN A 209 39.65 2.43 1.92
CA ASN A 209 40.57 3.23 1.10
C ASN A 209 39.84 4.11 0.09
N ARG A 210 38.76 3.60 -0.52
CA ARG A 210 37.88 4.40 -1.40
C ARG A 210 37.18 5.51 -0.64
N VAL A 211 36.64 5.22 0.54
CA VAL A 211 36.01 6.25 1.38
C VAL A 211 37.04 7.32 1.76
N ARG A 212 38.22 6.94 2.24
CA ARG A 212 39.29 7.89 2.59
C ARG A 212 39.70 8.77 1.41
N HIS A 213 39.80 8.19 0.21
CA HIS A 213 40.07 8.93 -1.01
C HIS A 213 39.01 10.01 -1.26
N ASP A 214 37.72 9.66 -1.14
CA ASP A 214 36.61 10.63 -1.26
C ASP A 214 36.66 11.72 -0.16
N TYR A 215 37.27 11.44 0.98
CA TYR A 215 37.54 12.39 2.07
C TYR A 215 38.88 13.14 1.94
N GLY A 216 39.54 13.03 0.78
CA GLY A 216 40.73 13.83 0.42
C GLY A 216 42.07 13.19 0.74
N CYS A 217 42.13 11.88 1.01
CA CYS A 217 43.41 11.16 1.08
C CYS A 217 43.94 10.82 -0.32
N VAL A 218 45.22 11.08 -0.55
CA VAL A 218 45.93 10.63 -1.76
C VAL A 218 46.28 9.14 -1.60
N LEU A 219 45.31 8.27 -1.85
CA LEU A 219 45.45 6.81 -1.80
C LEU A 219 45.11 6.21 -3.15
N LYS A 220 45.93 5.25 -3.61
CA LYS A 220 45.57 4.44 -4.78
C LYS A 220 44.40 3.54 -4.42
N THR A 221 43.29 3.66 -5.15
CA THR A 221 42.13 2.79 -5.00
C THR A 221 42.17 1.66 -6.03
N GLU A 222 41.96 0.44 -5.59
CA GLU A 222 41.87 -0.73 -6.47
C GLU A 222 40.52 -0.78 -7.19
N PRO A 223 40.42 -1.32 -8.43
CA PRO A 223 39.15 -1.50 -9.13
C PRO A 223 38.11 -2.28 -8.30
N SER A 224 36.81 -1.95 -8.44
CA SER A 224 35.74 -2.56 -7.63
C SER A 224 35.67 -4.08 -7.76
N ALA A 225 35.95 -4.60 -8.96
CA ALA A 225 36.02 -6.04 -9.21
C ALA A 225 37.18 -6.72 -8.47
N SER A 226 38.33 -6.05 -8.35
CA SER A 226 39.49 -6.54 -7.62
C SER A 226 39.21 -6.66 -6.12
N ILE A 227 38.51 -5.67 -5.54
CA ILE A 227 38.09 -5.70 -4.12
C ILE A 227 37.22 -6.93 -3.85
N ARG A 228 36.22 -7.19 -4.71
CA ARG A 228 35.38 -8.40 -4.60
C ARG A 228 36.23 -9.66 -4.73
N GLN A 229 37.12 -9.72 -5.72
CA GLN A 229 37.95 -10.90 -5.97
C GLN A 229 38.84 -11.22 -4.76
N GLY A 230 39.54 -10.22 -4.22
CA GLY A 230 40.39 -10.41 -3.04
C GLY A 230 39.58 -10.81 -1.79
N ALA A 231 38.40 -10.23 -1.59
CA ALA A 231 37.49 -10.65 -0.52
C ALA A 231 37.06 -12.12 -0.68
N SER A 232 36.68 -12.54 -1.89
CA SER A 232 36.31 -13.94 -2.17
C SER A 232 37.48 -14.92 -1.96
N ILE A 233 38.69 -14.54 -2.35
CA ILE A 233 39.90 -15.36 -2.10
C ILE A 233 40.16 -15.49 -0.59
N GLU A 234 40.06 -14.39 0.15
CA GLU A 234 40.22 -14.41 1.60
C GLU A 234 39.17 -15.27 2.29
N TRP A 235 37.90 -15.12 1.91
CA TRP A 235 36.79 -15.93 2.43
C TRP A 235 37.02 -17.42 2.19
N ASN A 236 37.30 -17.81 0.94
CA ASN A 236 37.50 -19.20 0.55
C ASN A 236 38.69 -19.84 1.25
N ARG A 237 39.74 -19.06 1.54
CA ARG A 237 40.90 -19.54 2.31
C ARG A 237 40.54 -19.79 3.78
N ALA A 238 39.74 -18.92 4.39
CA ALA A 238 39.29 -19.07 5.78
C ALA A 238 38.22 -20.16 5.96
N HIS A 239 37.47 -20.47 4.90
CA HIS A 239 36.31 -21.38 4.92
C HIS A 239 36.46 -22.53 3.91
N LYS A 240 37.70 -23.00 3.68
CA LYS A 240 38.03 -23.95 2.60
C LYS A 240 37.18 -25.23 2.61
N ASP A 241 36.80 -25.69 3.80
CA ASP A 241 36.02 -26.92 4.01
C ASP A 241 34.55 -26.65 4.35
N SER A 242 34.11 -25.38 4.22
CA SER A 242 32.76 -24.97 4.54
C SER A 242 31.84 -25.05 3.31
N PRO A 243 30.61 -25.58 3.45
CA PRO A 243 29.60 -25.49 2.39
C PRO A 243 29.04 -24.08 2.24
N PHE A 244 29.37 -23.14 3.14
CA PHE A 244 28.82 -21.79 3.14
C PHE A 244 29.56 -20.87 2.15
N ILE A 245 28.80 -20.26 1.25
CA ILE A 245 29.28 -19.20 0.37
C ILE A 245 29.28 -17.85 1.08
N MET A 246 30.19 -16.96 0.69
CA MET A 246 30.29 -15.61 1.23
C MET A 246 28.99 -14.81 1.06
N SER A 247 28.41 -14.87 -0.15
CA SER A 247 27.14 -14.26 -0.53
C SER A 247 26.73 -14.76 -1.91
N SER A 248 25.50 -14.48 -2.35
CA SER A 248 25.05 -14.88 -3.68
C SER A 248 25.79 -14.11 -4.77
N LYS A 249 25.87 -14.68 -5.99
CA LYS A 249 26.48 -13.99 -7.13
C LYS A 249 25.79 -12.66 -7.43
N GLU A 250 24.46 -12.62 -7.36
CA GLU A 250 23.67 -11.42 -7.62
C GLU A 250 23.98 -10.31 -6.62
N ASP A 251 24.07 -10.63 -5.33
CA ASP A 251 24.41 -9.67 -4.27
C ASP A 251 25.80 -9.07 -4.50
N LEU A 252 26.79 -9.92 -4.83
CA LEU A 252 28.15 -9.48 -5.10
C LEU A 252 28.26 -8.65 -6.39
N ASP A 253 27.50 -8.99 -7.44
CA ASP A 253 27.44 -8.22 -8.67
C ASP A 253 26.81 -6.83 -8.42
N ASN A 254 25.76 -6.76 -7.61
CA ASN A 254 25.14 -5.51 -7.20
C ASN A 254 26.07 -4.66 -6.32
N ALA A 255 26.79 -5.28 -5.39
CA ALA A 255 27.80 -4.61 -4.57
C ALA A 255 28.94 -3.99 -5.41
N VAL A 256 29.45 -4.73 -6.41
CA VAL A 256 30.47 -4.22 -7.33
C VAL A 256 29.97 -3.00 -8.11
N LYS A 257 28.71 -3.02 -8.58
CA LYS A 257 28.09 -1.87 -9.25
C LYS A 257 28.04 -0.64 -8.33
N ALA A 258 27.59 -0.82 -7.08
CA ALA A 258 27.57 0.28 -6.10
C ALA A 258 28.97 0.85 -5.83
N LEU A 259 29.98 -0.02 -5.64
CA LEU A 259 31.38 0.40 -5.46
C LEU A 259 31.95 1.11 -6.69
N HIS A 260 31.51 0.73 -7.89
CA HIS A 260 31.91 1.36 -9.14
C HIS A 260 31.34 2.79 -9.26
N HIS A 261 30.11 3.03 -8.82
CA HIS A 261 29.52 4.37 -8.81
C HIS A 261 30.15 5.31 -7.78
N GLY A 262 30.68 4.77 -6.67
CA GLY A 262 31.48 5.55 -5.71
C GLY A 262 31.37 5.06 -4.27
N ALA A 263 32.27 5.51 -3.41
CA ALA A 263 32.30 5.07 -2.01
C ALA A 263 31.07 5.59 -1.23
N LYS A 264 30.60 6.80 -1.56
CA LYS A 264 29.39 7.37 -0.96
C LYS A 264 28.16 6.48 -1.16
N GLU A 265 27.92 6.03 -2.40
CA GLU A 265 26.76 5.18 -2.72
C GLU A 265 26.86 3.83 -2.00
N ALA A 266 28.05 3.20 -2.00
CA ALA A 266 28.27 1.96 -1.26
C ALA A 266 28.01 2.13 0.25
N VAL A 267 28.53 3.19 0.86
CA VAL A 267 28.29 3.49 2.29
C VAL A 267 26.82 3.78 2.57
N GLU A 268 26.09 4.43 1.67
CA GLU A 268 24.65 4.64 1.82
C GLU A 268 23.88 3.31 1.83
N PHE A 269 24.17 2.39 0.91
CA PHE A 269 23.56 1.06 0.91
C PHE A 269 23.90 0.23 2.15
N MET A 270 25.16 0.24 2.60
CA MET A 270 25.59 -0.52 3.77
C MET A 270 24.83 -0.14 5.05
N PHE A 271 24.55 1.16 5.21
CA PHE A 271 23.86 1.71 6.38
C PHE A 271 22.35 1.87 6.16
N ASP A 272 21.82 1.56 4.96
CA ASP A 272 20.40 1.71 4.67
C ASP A 272 19.54 0.74 5.52
N GLY A 273 18.51 1.31 6.15
CA GLY A 273 17.62 0.59 7.06
C GLY A 273 18.27 0.10 8.35
N GLN A 274 19.57 0.38 8.58
CA GLN A 274 20.26 -0.03 9.80
C GLN A 274 19.88 0.89 10.96
N LYS A 275 19.45 0.27 12.06
CA LYS A 275 19.17 0.98 13.30
C LYS A 275 20.48 1.20 14.05
N LYS A 276 20.58 2.37 14.67
CA LYS A 276 21.57 2.59 15.71
C LYS A 276 21.27 1.63 16.87
N ASP A 277 22.30 1.01 17.41
CA ASP A 277 22.22 0.15 18.58
C ASP A 277 21.99 0.99 19.86
N THR A 278 21.96 0.35 21.02
CA THR A 278 21.89 1.02 22.32
C THR A 278 23.18 1.80 22.58
N PHE A 279 23.06 2.94 23.24
CA PHE A 279 24.23 3.70 23.70
C PHE A 279 25.09 2.83 24.63
N GLY A 280 26.39 2.76 24.37
CA GLY A 280 27.30 1.94 25.15
C GLY A 280 28.77 2.22 24.85
N ILE A 281 29.64 1.37 25.37
CA ILE A 281 31.08 1.42 25.13
C ILE A 281 31.46 0.45 24.03
N GLN A 282 32.27 0.92 23.08
CA GLN A 282 32.91 0.09 22.05
C GLN A 282 34.42 0.34 22.06
N TYR A 283 35.16 -0.61 21.51
CA TYR A 283 36.60 -0.61 21.49
C TYR A 283 37.10 -0.73 20.06
N ARG A 284 38.16 -0.03 19.70
CA ARG A 284 38.83 -0.21 18.41
C ARG A 284 40.33 -0.29 18.62
N GLY A 285 40.94 -1.32 18.05
CA GLY A 285 42.38 -1.40 17.89
C GLY A 285 42.84 -0.81 16.58
N SER A 286 43.90 -0.03 16.60
CA SER A 286 44.57 0.37 15.37
C SER A 286 45.99 0.83 15.65
N MET A 287 46.64 1.34 14.61
CA MET A 287 47.89 2.06 14.70
C MET A 287 47.63 3.53 14.38
N PHE A 288 48.41 4.44 14.96
CA PHE A 288 48.28 5.87 14.72
C PHE A 288 49.65 6.54 14.64
N LYS A 289 49.74 7.66 13.92
CA LYS A 289 50.94 8.50 13.93
C LYS A 289 50.88 9.52 15.07
N PRO A 290 51.88 9.61 15.95
CA PRO A 290 51.84 10.53 17.10
C PRO A 290 51.70 12.02 16.75
N GLN A 291 52.17 12.47 15.59
CA GLN A 291 52.20 13.88 15.21
C GLN A 291 51.16 14.24 14.13
N GLU A 292 50.31 13.30 13.71
CA GLU A 292 49.34 13.49 12.63
C GLU A 292 47.98 12.90 13.00
N GLY A 293 46.90 13.41 12.39
CA GLY A 293 45.55 12.88 12.57
C GLY A 293 45.14 12.82 14.04
N VAL A 294 44.71 11.65 14.52
CA VAL A 294 44.26 11.48 15.91
C VAL A 294 45.40 11.59 16.93
N GLY A 295 46.66 11.35 16.55
CA GLY A 295 47.79 11.51 17.47
C GLY A 295 48.07 12.94 17.86
N ALA A 296 47.72 13.90 16.99
CA ALA A 296 47.86 15.33 17.25
C ALA A 296 46.73 15.90 18.13
N LEU A 297 45.65 15.13 18.38
CA LEU A 297 44.50 15.58 19.13
C LEU A 297 44.75 15.62 20.63
N LYS A 298 44.25 16.65 21.27
CA LYS A 298 44.29 16.88 22.72
C LYS A 298 42.91 16.62 23.33
N GLN A 299 42.88 16.48 24.65
CA GLN A 299 41.63 16.41 25.39
C GLN A 299 40.76 17.65 25.11
N GLY A 300 39.49 17.43 24.82
CA GLY A 300 38.52 18.45 24.42
C GLY A 300 38.39 18.61 22.91
N ASP A 301 39.37 18.16 22.13
CA ASP A 301 39.33 18.31 20.68
C ASP A 301 38.22 17.48 20.06
N ARG A 302 37.62 18.03 19.00
CA ARG A 302 36.61 17.39 18.19
C ARG A 302 37.19 17.05 16.83
N PHE A 303 36.87 15.85 16.34
CA PHE A 303 37.26 15.41 15.00
C PHE A 303 36.14 14.61 14.34
N GLN A 304 36.26 14.42 13.03
CA GLN A 304 35.33 13.65 12.20
C GLN A 304 36.05 12.47 11.57
N ILE A 305 35.40 11.30 11.46
CA ILE A 305 36.00 10.14 10.74
C ILE A 305 35.71 10.19 9.23
N GLY A 306 36.70 9.82 8.41
CA GLY A 306 36.64 9.71 6.96
C GLY A 306 36.65 8.28 6.43
N PHE A 307 36.19 7.31 7.24
CA PHE A 307 36.14 5.89 6.92
C PHE A 307 35.05 5.21 7.77
N ILE A 308 34.69 3.96 7.43
CA ILE A 308 33.80 3.14 8.27
C ILE A 308 34.62 2.67 9.46
N MET A 309 34.32 3.19 10.63
CA MET A 309 35.06 2.84 11.84
C MET A 309 34.42 1.61 12.49
N SER A 310 35.03 0.46 12.20
CA SER A 310 34.75 -0.82 12.86
C SER A 310 35.28 -0.84 14.29
N CYS A 311 34.45 -1.33 15.20
CA CYS A 311 34.71 -1.44 16.64
C CYS A 311 34.17 -2.76 17.15
N ASP A 312 34.74 -3.25 18.24
CA ASP A 312 34.31 -4.43 18.97
C ASP A 312 33.57 -4.01 20.25
N THR A 313 32.67 -4.86 20.75
CA THR A 313 32.18 -4.70 22.13
C THR A 313 33.14 -5.28 23.18
N ASN A 314 34.25 -5.88 22.73
CA ASN A 314 35.24 -6.56 23.58
C ASN A 314 36.63 -5.92 23.45
N GLU A 315 37.12 -5.36 24.56
CA GLU A 315 38.45 -4.72 24.62
C GLU A 315 39.60 -5.67 24.23
N LYS A 316 39.48 -6.98 24.51
CA LYS A 316 40.52 -7.96 24.15
C LYS A 316 40.71 -8.05 22.63
N MET A 317 39.61 -7.96 21.87
CA MET A 317 39.67 -7.96 20.40
C MET A 317 40.30 -6.69 19.86
N ALA A 318 39.95 -5.52 20.42
CA ALA A 318 40.61 -4.27 20.07
C ALA A 318 42.13 -4.32 20.35
N ASN A 319 42.58 -4.87 21.47
CA ASN A 319 44.01 -5.01 21.75
C ASN A 319 44.74 -5.91 20.72
N LYS A 320 44.07 -6.96 20.22
CA LYS A 320 44.59 -7.82 19.15
C LYS A 320 44.85 -7.01 17.87
N TYR A 321 43.91 -6.14 17.48
CA TYR A 321 44.02 -5.27 16.30
C TYR A 321 45.00 -4.10 16.46
N ALA A 322 45.33 -3.72 17.70
CA ALA A 322 46.40 -2.76 18.00
C ALA A 322 47.81 -3.39 17.94
N SER A 323 47.93 -4.70 17.79
CA SER A 323 49.23 -5.38 17.74
C SER A 323 49.91 -5.25 16.37
N ARG A 324 51.25 -5.21 16.37
CA ARG A 324 52.07 -5.15 15.13
C ARG A 324 51.89 -6.36 14.21
N LYS A 325 51.26 -7.44 14.66
CA LYS A 325 50.94 -8.62 13.82
C LYS A 325 50.13 -8.24 12.57
N TYR A 326 49.28 -7.23 12.67
CA TYR A 326 48.43 -6.77 11.58
C TYR A 326 49.01 -5.58 10.81
N HIS A 327 50.14 -5.05 11.28
CA HIS A 327 50.73 -3.79 10.82
C HIS A 327 52.24 -3.97 10.65
N SER A 328 52.63 -4.57 9.52
CA SER A 328 54.04 -4.79 9.21
C SER A 328 54.77 -3.47 8.93
N ASP A 329 55.96 -3.30 9.51
CA ASP A 329 56.86 -2.17 9.24
C ASP A 329 57.43 -2.19 7.79
N SER A 330 57.28 -3.32 7.09
CA SER A 330 57.59 -3.42 5.66
C SER A 330 56.60 -2.63 4.79
N ASP A 331 55.37 -2.39 5.27
CA ASP A 331 54.43 -1.47 4.64
C ASP A 331 54.83 -0.05 5.04
N THR A 332 55.26 0.74 4.06
CA THR A 332 55.64 2.14 4.27
C THR A 332 54.55 2.97 4.93
N ALA A 333 53.28 2.60 4.77
CA ALA A 333 52.16 3.29 5.41
C ALA A 333 52.17 3.12 6.95
N ASN A 334 52.74 2.03 7.47
CA ASN A 334 52.77 1.71 8.90
C ASN A 334 54.00 2.28 9.62
N ARG A 335 55.02 2.75 8.89
CA ARG A 335 56.26 3.27 9.49
C ARG A 335 55.96 4.47 10.39
N GLY A 336 56.56 4.45 11.58
CA GLY A 336 56.40 5.51 12.58
C GLY A 336 55.04 5.52 13.28
N GLN A 337 54.16 4.57 12.99
CA GLN A 337 52.91 4.41 13.72
C GLN A 337 53.12 3.70 15.06
N GLN A 338 52.30 4.02 16.04
CA GLN A 338 52.27 3.43 17.38
C GLN A 338 50.93 2.72 17.62
N PRO A 339 50.89 1.69 18.48
CA PRO A 339 49.65 1.03 18.88
C PRO A 339 48.68 1.98 19.57
N ALA A 340 47.40 1.90 19.18
CA ALA A 340 46.31 2.61 19.82
C ALA A 340 45.09 1.75 20.08
N VAL A 341 44.46 1.99 21.23
CA VAL A 341 43.13 1.48 21.58
C VAL A 341 42.20 2.67 21.81
N TYR A 342 41.12 2.73 21.04
CA TYR A 342 40.06 3.73 21.18
C TYR A 342 38.93 3.14 22.02
N ILE A 343 38.59 3.78 23.12
CA ILE A 343 37.43 3.46 23.97
C ILE A 343 36.36 4.50 23.65
N ILE A 344 35.26 4.07 23.06
CA ILE A 344 34.28 4.95 22.42
C ILE A 344 32.95 4.83 23.14
N GLU A 345 32.51 5.92 23.77
CA GLU A 345 31.15 6.06 24.30
C GLU A 345 30.24 6.61 23.21
N GLY A 346 29.29 5.81 22.70
CA GLY A 346 28.43 6.26 21.62
C GLY A 346 27.34 5.27 21.24
N THR A 347 26.68 5.57 20.13
CA THR A 347 25.55 4.81 19.59
C THR A 347 25.89 4.33 18.18
N PRO A 348 26.59 3.20 18.05
CA PRO A 348 27.05 2.68 16.76
C PRO A 348 25.89 2.06 15.96
N PHE A 349 26.17 1.68 14.72
CA PHE A 349 25.33 0.79 13.93
C PHE A 349 25.81 -0.65 14.06
N ASN A 350 24.90 -1.61 13.90
CA ASN A 350 25.26 -2.98 13.60
C ASN A 350 24.92 -3.22 12.12
N ILE A 351 25.92 -3.19 11.24
CA ILE A 351 25.69 -3.42 9.81
C ILE A 351 25.75 -4.91 9.45
N GLY A 352 25.99 -5.80 10.42
CA GLY A 352 26.13 -7.25 10.21
C GLY A 352 27.46 -7.66 9.57
N ALA A 353 28.49 -6.82 9.68
CA ALA A 353 29.84 -7.16 9.25
C ALA A 353 30.63 -7.86 10.37
N GLY A 354 31.68 -8.60 9.98
CA GLY A 354 32.60 -9.26 10.90
C GLY A 354 32.15 -10.66 11.33
N ASP A 355 33.01 -11.34 12.10
CA ASP A 355 32.66 -12.64 12.69
C ASP A 355 31.65 -12.42 13.84
N THR A 356 30.70 -13.33 13.98
CA THR A 356 29.77 -13.40 15.12
C THR A 356 30.48 -13.33 16.47
N GLY A 357 31.72 -13.83 16.56
CA GLY A 357 32.55 -13.76 17.77
C GLY A 357 33.11 -12.37 18.11
N GLU A 358 33.23 -11.47 17.13
CA GLU A 358 33.74 -10.10 17.30
C GLU A 358 32.65 -9.13 17.75
N ASN A 359 31.39 -9.45 17.44
CA ASN A 359 30.23 -8.60 17.71
C ASN A 359 30.47 -7.16 17.25
N GLU A 360 30.90 -7.03 15.98
CA GLU A 360 31.34 -5.77 15.39
C GLU A 360 30.24 -4.69 15.43
N ARG A 361 30.66 -3.45 15.64
CA ARG A 361 29.86 -2.24 15.67
C ARG A 361 30.53 -1.16 14.85
N ASN A 362 29.76 -0.41 14.09
CA ASN A 362 30.30 0.46 13.06
C ASN A 362 29.81 1.89 13.24
N TYR A 363 30.73 2.84 13.10
CA TYR A 363 30.39 4.25 12.91
C TYR A 363 30.51 4.61 11.44
N LYS A 364 29.51 5.33 10.94
CA LYS A 364 29.43 5.78 9.54
C LYS A 364 30.48 6.88 9.29
N PRO A 365 31.12 6.92 8.10
CA PRO A 365 31.91 8.07 7.69
C PRO A 365 31.14 9.38 7.91
N GLY A 366 31.80 10.38 8.50
CA GLY A 366 31.17 11.62 8.92
C GLY A 366 30.75 11.68 10.40
N SER A 367 30.76 10.55 11.12
CA SER A 367 30.59 10.57 12.58
C SER A 367 31.66 11.41 13.26
N GLN A 368 31.25 12.17 14.28
CA GLN A 368 32.13 13.07 15.02
C GLN A 368 32.33 12.60 16.44
N PHE A 369 33.52 12.86 16.98
CA PHE A 369 33.90 12.45 18.33
C PHE A 369 34.63 13.59 19.04
N VAL A 370 34.47 13.65 20.36
CA VAL A 370 35.28 14.48 21.24
C VAL A 370 36.25 13.60 22.01
N VAL A 371 37.53 13.98 22.03
CA VAL A 371 38.56 13.33 22.83
C VAL A 371 38.34 13.68 24.30
N ARG A 372 38.06 12.67 25.12
CA ARG A 372 37.83 12.82 26.57
C ARG A 372 39.12 12.70 27.36
N SER A 373 40.01 11.81 26.98
CA SER A 373 41.35 11.70 27.56
C SER A 373 42.26 10.90 26.64
N VAL A 374 43.56 11.13 26.76
CA VAL A 374 44.61 10.32 26.10
C VAL A 374 45.55 9.82 27.19
N VAL A 375 45.72 8.51 27.30
CA VAL A 375 46.55 7.89 28.35
C VAL A 375 47.45 6.85 27.72
N LYS A 376 48.76 6.95 27.95
CA LYS A 376 49.73 5.94 27.52
C LYS A 376 49.85 4.84 28.59
N ARG A 377 49.76 3.57 28.19
CA ARG A 377 49.96 2.40 29.06
C ARG A 377 50.93 1.44 28.38
N GLY A 378 52.16 1.40 28.86
CA GLY A 378 53.25 0.71 28.17
C GLY A 378 53.47 1.31 26.77
N GLU A 379 53.46 0.46 25.74
CA GLU A 379 53.63 0.87 24.34
C GLU A 379 52.32 1.34 23.68
N THR A 380 51.17 1.10 24.29
CA THR A 380 49.85 1.38 23.70
C THR A 380 49.28 2.70 24.21
N THR A 381 48.78 3.51 23.28
CA THR A 381 48.07 4.76 23.62
C THR A 381 46.56 4.52 23.64
N TYR A 382 45.91 4.90 24.73
CA TYR A 382 44.47 4.76 24.91
C TYR A 382 43.78 6.10 24.72
N PHE A 383 42.88 6.17 23.73
CA PHE A 383 42.05 7.34 23.45
C PHE A 383 40.65 7.07 23.98
N LYS A 384 40.21 7.83 25.00
CA LYS A 384 38.80 7.83 25.38
C LYS A 384 38.06 8.84 24.52
N LEU A 385 37.05 8.41 23.81
CA LEU A 385 36.27 9.19 22.85
C LEU A 385 34.80 9.16 23.25
N LYS A 386 34.08 10.24 22.96
CA LYS A 386 32.63 10.29 23.08
C LYS A 386 32.02 10.75 21.76
N GLU A 387 31.07 9.99 21.23
CA GLU A 387 30.31 10.38 20.04
C GLU A 387 29.66 11.74 20.29
N ALA A 388 29.86 12.65 19.34
CA ALA A 388 29.38 14.00 19.40
C ALA A 388 28.18 14.18 18.47
N ARG A 389 27.25 15.06 18.84
CA ARG A 389 26.22 15.51 17.90
C ARG A 389 26.89 16.19 16.71
N PRO A 390 26.50 15.87 15.46
CA PRO A 390 27.14 16.43 14.28
C PRO A 390 26.95 17.94 14.24
N ILE A 391 28.05 18.67 14.02
CA ILE A 391 28.06 20.10 13.66
C ILE A 391 28.63 20.28 12.24
N PRO A 392 28.41 21.41 11.57
CA PRO A 392 28.98 21.65 10.24
C PRO A 392 30.50 21.42 10.22
N VAL A 393 31.04 20.84 9.15
CA VAL A 393 32.46 20.45 9.05
C VAL A 393 33.40 21.65 9.23
N LYS A 394 32.98 22.84 8.79
CA LYS A 394 33.71 24.11 9.00
C LYS A 394 33.91 24.48 10.49
N ASP A 395 33.08 23.94 11.37
CA ASP A 395 33.09 24.22 12.81
C ASP A 395 33.77 23.07 13.60
N VAL A 396 34.18 22.01 12.91
CA VAL A 396 35.10 21.00 13.44
C VAL A 396 36.52 21.50 13.11
N ASN A 397 37.39 21.67 14.11
CA ASN A 397 38.79 22.11 13.93
C ASN A 397 39.54 21.21 12.93
N HIS A 398 39.39 21.46 11.62
CA HIS A 398 39.98 20.87 10.40
C HIS A 398 40.42 19.39 10.38
N THR A 399 40.10 18.59 11.39
CA THR A 399 40.68 17.26 11.59
C THR A 399 39.66 16.22 11.17
N VAL A 400 39.66 15.93 9.87
CA VAL A 400 39.11 14.67 9.39
C VAL A 400 40.16 13.60 9.69
N TYR A 401 39.83 12.67 10.57
CA TYR A 401 40.61 11.46 10.76
C TYR A 401 40.38 10.54 9.56
N ARG A 402 41.38 10.46 8.70
CA ARG A 402 41.35 9.70 7.46
C ARG A 402 42.02 8.35 7.66
#